data_AF-A0A849T2M3-F1
#
_entry.id   AF-A0A849T2M3-F1
#
_cell.length_a   1.000
_cell.length_b   1.000
_cell.length_c   1.000
_cell.angle_alpha   90.00
_cell.angle_beta   90.00
_cell.angle_gamma   90.00
#
_symmetry.space_group_name_H-M   'P 1'
#
loop_
_entity.id
_entity.type
_entity.pdbx_description
1 polymer ?
#
loop_
_entity_poly.entity_id
_entity_poly.type
_entity_poly.pdbx_seq_one_letter_code
_entity_poly.pdbx_strand_id
1 'polypeptide(L)'
;MPEIRHRENGAVLFSSDAANFRGQSFRSLHLDYADLAGADLRGCDLRGTTLSNSDCSGANFEGCTMNAVEFCAANLTGANLRRAVLTDSRILATQLVGADLRSARLEHGIYQWSNFAGTKLVEANLRGGDFNRAAFPEADLTGVDARDARFDFANLRAARLEFAMLAGARFTAADLRDARLCQADFTLASLIRTQLAGADFTRAMFSGTQLAGLAGLAEAIGLDTIEHHRVSFIDLETLRAGARKLPKEFLLAAGVREEELAAH
;
A
#
# COMPACT_ATOMS: atom_id res chain seq x y z
N MET A 1 16.93 -14.74 -30.85
CA MET A 1 15.63 -14.02 -30.84
C MET A 1 14.92 -14.47 -29.58
N PRO A 2 14.70 -13.58 -28.60
CA PRO A 2 14.01 -13.93 -27.38
C PRO A 2 12.52 -14.13 -27.68
N GLU A 3 11.92 -15.10 -26.99
CA GLU A 3 10.51 -15.45 -27.12
C GLU A 3 9.86 -15.43 -25.73
N ILE A 4 8.62 -14.99 -25.68
CA ILE A 4 7.76 -15.14 -24.50
C ILE A 4 6.88 -16.34 -24.78
N ARG A 5 6.90 -17.32 -23.87
CA ARG A 5 6.18 -18.58 -24.02
C ARG A 5 5.11 -18.71 -22.95
N HIS A 6 4.05 -19.43 -23.26
CA HIS A 6 3.02 -19.79 -22.31
C HIS A 6 3.57 -20.84 -21.33
N ARG A 7 3.48 -20.56 -20.03
CA ARG A 7 4.12 -21.36 -18.97
C ARG A 7 3.59 -22.80 -18.85
N GLU A 8 2.34 -23.05 -19.25
CA GLU A 8 1.73 -24.38 -19.12
C GLU A 8 1.87 -25.27 -20.37
N ASN A 9 1.79 -24.70 -21.57
CA ASN A 9 1.76 -25.48 -22.83
C ASN A 9 2.95 -25.18 -23.78
N GLY A 10 3.81 -24.23 -23.42
CA GLY A 10 5.02 -23.88 -24.18
C GLY A 10 4.79 -23.12 -25.49
N ALA A 11 3.53 -22.77 -25.82
CA ALA A 11 3.20 -22.01 -27.03
C ALA A 11 3.90 -20.65 -27.02
N VAL A 12 4.38 -20.21 -28.17
CA VAL A 12 4.98 -18.87 -28.30
C VAL A 12 3.86 -17.84 -28.29
N LEU A 13 3.86 -16.96 -27.27
CA LEU A 13 2.93 -15.84 -27.13
C LEU A 13 3.43 -14.60 -27.87
N PHE A 14 4.75 -14.43 -27.91
CA PHE A 14 5.40 -13.33 -28.60
C PHE A 14 6.82 -13.72 -29.01
N SER A 15 7.22 -13.33 -30.21
CA SER A 15 8.61 -13.44 -30.69
C SER A 15 9.10 -12.05 -31.09
N SER A 16 10.38 -11.79 -30.83
CA SER A 16 11.03 -10.55 -31.26
C SER A 16 12.29 -10.87 -32.05
N ASP A 17 12.48 -10.12 -33.14
CA ASP A 17 13.70 -10.18 -33.93
C ASP A 17 14.89 -9.48 -33.25
N ALA A 18 14.63 -8.71 -32.18
CA ALA A 18 15.67 -8.02 -31.45
C ALA A 18 16.56 -8.98 -30.64
N ALA A 19 17.71 -8.48 -30.17
CA ALA A 19 18.64 -9.28 -29.36
C ALA A 19 18.13 -9.56 -27.94
N ASN A 20 17.29 -8.68 -27.38
CA ASN A 20 16.73 -8.77 -26.02
C ASN A 20 15.43 -7.96 -25.95
N PHE A 21 14.66 -8.08 -24.86
CA PHE A 21 13.37 -7.38 -24.71
C PHE A 21 13.45 -5.90 -24.33
N ARG A 22 14.61 -5.39 -23.92
CA ARG A 22 14.75 -4.06 -23.29
C ARG A 22 14.22 -2.94 -24.19
N GLY A 23 13.46 -2.02 -23.62
CA GLY A 23 12.92 -0.86 -24.34
C GLY A 23 11.94 -1.21 -25.47
N GLN A 24 11.53 -2.47 -25.61
CA GLN A 24 10.57 -2.85 -26.64
C GLN A 24 9.14 -2.46 -26.26
N SER A 25 8.28 -2.42 -27.28
CA SER A 25 6.85 -2.19 -27.12
C SER A 25 6.10 -3.52 -27.07
N PHE A 26 5.40 -3.73 -25.97
CA PHE A 26 4.45 -4.83 -25.74
C PHE A 26 3.02 -4.32 -25.58
N ARG A 27 2.74 -3.07 -26.00
CA ARG A 27 1.44 -2.42 -25.83
C ARG A 27 0.29 -3.28 -26.30
N SER A 28 -0.72 -3.40 -25.45
CA SER A 28 -1.99 -4.07 -25.75
C SER A 28 -1.84 -5.53 -26.20
N LEU A 29 -0.71 -6.16 -25.90
CA LEU A 29 -0.54 -7.59 -26.13
C LEU A 29 -1.29 -8.39 -25.05
N HIS A 30 -1.73 -9.58 -25.45
CA HIS A 30 -2.30 -10.57 -24.55
C HIS A 30 -1.22 -11.59 -24.23
N LEU A 31 -0.61 -11.44 -23.06
CA LEU A 31 0.48 -12.27 -22.56
C LEU A 31 0.05 -13.02 -21.30
N ASP A 32 -1.23 -13.34 -21.18
CA ASP A 32 -1.73 -14.16 -20.09
C ASP A 32 -1.02 -15.52 -20.09
N TYR A 33 -0.73 -16.03 -18.88
CA TYR A 33 0.08 -17.23 -18.65
C TYR A 33 1.50 -17.16 -19.22
N ALA A 34 2.06 -15.97 -19.47
CA ALA A 34 3.44 -15.85 -19.90
C ALA A 34 4.43 -16.36 -18.85
N ASP A 35 5.47 -17.06 -19.31
CA ASP A 35 6.69 -17.30 -18.55
C ASP A 35 7.68 -16.17 -18.84
N LEU A 36 7.83 -15.29 -17.86
CA LEU A 36 8.73 -14.15 -17.83
C LEU A 36 9.63 -14.19 -16.58
N ALA A 37 9.80 -15.36 -15.96
CA ALA A 37 10.64 -15.50 -14.77
C ALA A 37 12.08 -15.01 -15.07
N GLY A 38 12.55 -14.04 -14.29
CA GLY A 38 13.87 -13.42 -14.46
C GLY A 38 14.07 -12.61 -15.74
N ALA A 39 13.03 -12.35 -16.53
CA ALA A 39 13.16 -11.64 -17.80
C ALA A 39 13.62 -10.19 -17.61
N ASP A 40 14.54 -9.72 -18.47
CA ASP A 40 14.98 -8.31 -18.49
C ASP A 40 14.09 -7.49 -19.44
N LEU A 41 13.11 -6.81 -18.86
CA LEU A 41 12.11 -5.98 -19.54
C LEU A 41 12.34 -4.49 -19.29
N ARG A 42 13.52 -4.07 -18.84
CA ARG A 42 13.77 -2.67 -18.45
C ARG A 42 13.40 -1.69 -19.55
N GLY A 43 12.68 -0.64 -19.15
CA GLY A 43 12.27 0.45 -20.03
C GLY A 43 11.23 0.08 -21.09
N CYS A 44 10.65 -1.12 -21.03
CA CYS A 44 9.63 -1.54 -21.98
C CYS A 44 8.32 -0.75 -21.82
N ASP A 45 7.52 -0.77 -22.89
CA ASP A 45 6.20 -0.17 -22.95
C ASP A 45 5.13 -1.26 -22.95
N LEU A 46 4.53 -1.52 -21.80
CA LEU A 46 3.50 -2.53 -21.55
C LEU A 46 2.11 -1.92 -21.31
N ARG A 47 1.83 -0.76 -21.92
CA ARG A 47 0.53 -0.11 -21.74
C ARG A 47 -0.61 -0.99 -22.24
N GLY A 48 -1.60 -1.21 -21.38
CA GLY A 48 -2.78 -2.02 -21.69
C GLY A 48 -2.48 -3.51 -21.95
N THR A 49 -1.29 -3.99 -21.63
CA THR A 49 -0.92 -5.41 -21.78
C THR A 49 -1.58 -6.25 -20.69
N THR A 50 -2.07 -7.44 -21.03
CA THR A 50 -2.55 -8.43 -20.05
C THR A 50 -1.45 -9.45 -19.76
N LEU A 51 -1.19 -9.67 -18.47
CA LEU A 51 -0.19 -10.60 -17.93
C LEU A 51 -0.81 -11.46 -16.81
N SER A 52 -2.11 -11.73 -16.89
CA SER A 52 -2.82 -12.50 -15.87
C SER A 52 -2.33 -13.94 -15.82
N ASN A 53 -2.22 -14.50 -14.61
CA ASN A 53 -1.69 -15.85 -14.34
C ASN A 53 -0.22 -16.08 -14.79
N SER A 54 0.48 -15.03 -15.20
CA SER A 54 1.87 -15.11 -15.67
C SER A 54 2.84 -15.33 -14.52
N ASP A 55 3.96 -15.97 -14.82
CA ASP A 55 5.12 -16.00 -13.94
C ASP A 55 6.06 -14.86 -14.33
N CYS A 56 6.15 -13.84 -13.49
CA CYS A 56 7.05 -12.71 -13.62
C CYS A 56 8.00 -12.63 -12.43
N SER A 57 8.24 -13.76 -11.74
CA SER A 57 9.10 -13.79 -10.56
C SER A 57 10.53 -13.38 -10.91
N GLY A 58 11.09 -12.47 -10.11
CA GLY A 58 12.42 -11.91 -10.35
C GLY A 58 12.60 -11.12 -11.65
N ALA A 59 11.53 -10.88 -12.43
CA ALA A 59 11.61 -10.11 -13.67
C ALA A 59 12.00 -8.64 -13.39
N ASN A 60 12.65 -8.02 -14.37
CA ASN A 60 13.11 -6.64 -14.26
C ASN A 60 12.28 -5.71 -15.15
N PHE A 61 11.33 -5.01 -14.53
CA PHE A 61 10.47 -3.98 -15.10
C PHE A 61 10.91 -2.55 -14.74
N GLU A 62 12.18 -2.35 -14.35
CA GLU A 62 12.66 -1.02 -13.96
C GLU A 62 12.43 -0.01 -15.08
N GLY A 63 11.78 1.10 -14.73
CA GLY A 63 11.47 2.20 -15.65
C GLY A 63 10.46 1.88 -16.74
N CYS A 64 9.72 0.76 -16.67
CA CYS A 64 8.70 0.43 -17.65
C CYS A 64 7.51 1.41 -17.60
N THR A 65 6.91 1.66 -18.77
CA THR A 65 5.61 2.32 -18.88
C THR A 65 4.53 1.26 -18.94
N MET A 66 3.69 1.18 -17.91
CA MET A 66 2.75 0.08 -17.67
C MET A 66 1.36 0.60 -17.30
N ASN A 67 0.97 1.78 -17.82
CA ASN A 67 -0.36 2.33 -17.58
C ASN A 67 -1.43 1.32 -18.03
N ALA A 68 -2.44 1.13 -17.19
CA ALA A 68 -3.52 0.18 -17.43
C ALA A 68 -3.06 -1.26 -17.73
N VAL A 69 -1.88 -1.69 -17.25
CA VAL A 69 -1.45 -3.08 -17.31
C VAL A 69 -2.34 -3.95 -16.41
N GLU A 70 -2.55 -5.21 -16.79
CA GLU A 70 -3.27 -6.17 -15.95
C GLU A 70 -2.35 -7.30 -15.48
N PHE A 71 -2.21 -7.42 -14.16
CA PHE A 71 -1.62 -8.57 -13.49
C PHE A 71 -2.68 -9.17 -12.57
N CYS A 72 -3.60 -9.98 -13.09
CA CYS A 72 -4.54 -10.70 -12.24
C CYS A 72 -3.98 -12.09 -11.92
N ALA A 73 -3.87 -12.43 -10.63
CA ALA A 73 -3.32 -13.71 -10.16
C ALA A 73 -1.90 -14.03 -10.69
N ALA A 74 -1.11 -13.01 -11.01
CA ALA A 74 0.26 -13.18 -11.48
C ALA A 74 1.24 -13.37 -10.31
N ASN A 75 2.44 -13.87 -10.63
CA ASN A 75 3.56 -13.93 -9.69
C ASN A 75 4.61 -12.87 -10.03
N LEU A 76 4.72 -11.83 -9.21
CA LEU A 76 5.76 -10.78 -9.26
C LEU A 76 6.72 -10.88 -8.06
N THR A 77 6.83 -12.05 -7.43
CA THR A 77 7.72 -12.25 -6.28
C THR A 77 9.15 -11.86 -6.62
N GLY A 78 9.74 -10.96 -5.84
CA GLY A 78 11.11 -10.45 -6.04
C GLY A 78 11.33 -9.64 -7.32
N ALA A 79 10.27 -9.26 -8.05
CA ALA A 79 10.41 -8.48 -9.27
C ALA A 79 10.95 -7.07 -8.98
N ASN A 80 11.72 -6.52 -9.91
CA ASN A 80 12.18 -5.14 -9.86
C ASN A 80 11.22 -4.25 -10.67
N LEU A 81 10.43 -3.43 -9.98
CA LEU A 81 9.46 -2.48 -10.54
C LEU A 81 9.86 -1.02 -10.20
N ARG A 82 11.14 -0.78 -9.90
CA ARG A 82 11.64 0.56 -9.56
C ARG A 82 11.28 1.55 -10.66
N ARG A 83 10.68 2.67 -10.27
CA ARG A 83 10.28 3.75 -11.20
C ARG A 83 9.33 3.31 -12.32
N ALA A 84 8.69 2.16 -12.21
CA ALA A 84 7.67 1.73 -13.16
C ALA A 84 6.42 2.63 -13.04
N VAL A 85 5.72 2.83 -14.15
CA VAL A 85 4.48 3.61 -14.22
C VAL A 85 3.30 2.66 -14.35
N LEU A 86 2.61 2.39 -13.23
CA LEU A 86 1.48 1.49 -13.06
C LEU A 86 0.16 2.25 -12.83
N THR A 87 0.08 3.51 -13.24
CA THR A 87 -1.13 4.33 -13.11
C THR A 87 -2.32 3.65 -13.80
N ASP A 88 -3.47 3.64 -13.14
CA ASP A 88 -4.72 2.99 -13.59
C ASP A 88 -4.59 1.47 -13.86
N SER A 89 -3.57 0.81 -13.30
CA SER A 89 -3.36 -0.63 -13.48
C SER A 89 -4.32 -1.49 -12.67
N ARG A 90 -4.49 -2.75 -13.09
CA ARG A 90 -5.26 -3.77 -12.37
C ARG A 90 -4.33 -4.90 -11.92
N ILE A 91 -3.88 -4.84 -10.67
CA ILE A 91 -2.99 -5.82 -10.06
C ILE A 91 -3.74 -6.55 -8.95
N LEU A 92 -4.57 -7.51 -9.35
CA LEU A 92 -5.53 -8.19 -8.48
C LEU A 92 -4.99 -9.53 -8.01
N ALA A 93 -5.10 -9.84 -6.71
CA ALA A 93 -4.72 -11.14 -6.15
C ALA A 93 -3.30 -11.60 -6.56
N THR A 94 -2.37 -10.65 -6.70
CA THR A 94 -1.03 -10.87 -7.23
C THR A 94 -0.01 -11.03 -6.11
N GLN A 95 0.96 -11.93 -6.32
CA GLN A 95 2.08 -12.09 -5.39
C GLN A 95 3.17 -11.08 -5.71
N LEU A 96 3.41 -10.12 -4.84
CA LEU A 96 4.48 -9.12 -4.93
C LEU A 96 5.53 -9.29 -3.84
N VAL A 97 5.56 -10.44 -3.16
CA VAL A 97 6.44 -10.66 -2.00
C VAL A 97 7.88 -10.28 -2.31
N GLY A 98 8.46 -9.37 -1.50
CA GLY A 98 9.83 -8.89 -1.66
C GLY A 98 10.13 -8.10 -2.94
N ALA A 99 9.13 -7.72 -3.74
CA ALA A 99 9.32 -6.89 -4.92
C ALA A 99 9.82 -5.48 -4.56
N ASP A 100 10.57 -4.88 -5.48
CA ASP A 100 11.11 -3.52 -5.35
C ASP A 100 10.30 -2.54 -6.20
N LEU A 101 9.40 -1.79 -5.56
CA LEU A 101 8.55 -0.76 -6.14
C LEU A 101 8.99 0.66 -5.74
N ARG A 102 10.26 0.85 -5.34
CA ARG A 102 10.75 2.17 -4.91
C ARG A 102 10.54 3.21 -6.02
N SER A 103 9.96 4.35 -5.64
CA SER A 103 9.61 5.46 -6.53
C SER A 103 8.70 5.05 -7.71
N ALA A 104 7.97 3.93 -7.61
CA ALA A 104 6.98 3.54 -8.61
C ALA A 104 5.72 4.40 -8.49
N ARG A 105 4.97 4.47 -9.59
CA ARG A 105 3.76 5.26 -9.73
C ARG A 105 2.55 4.33 -9.86
N LEU A 106 1.74 4.25 -8.81
CA LEU A 106 0.62 3.31 -8.67
C LEU A 106 -0.73 4.04 -8.56
N GLU A 107 -0.82 5.29 -9.00
CA GLU A 107 -2.02 6.12 -8.80
C GLU A 107 -3.27 5.47 -9.39
N HIS A 108 -4.39 5.56 -8.65
CA HIS A 108 -5.74 5.14 -9.06
C HIS A 108 -5.89 3.67 -9.51
N GLY A 109 -4.87 2.83 -9.31
CA GLY A 109 -4.94 1.41 -9.65
C GLY A 109 -5.75 0.57 -8.66
N ILE A 110 -6.05 -0.67 -9.06
CA ILE A 110 -6.74 -1.67 -8.25
C ILE A 110 -5.74 -2.74 -7.83
N TYR A 111 -5.47 -2.84 -6.53
CA TYR A 111 -4.46 -3.71 -5.92
C TYR A 111 -5.05 -4.70 -4.91
N GLN A 112 -6.36 -4.92 -4.98
CA GLN A 112 -7.12 -5.68 -3.98
C GLN A 112 -6.63 -7.13 -3.89
N TRP A 113 -6.64 -7.68 -2.68
CA TRP A 113 -6.20 -9.05 -2.35
C TRP A 113 -4.74 -9.39 -2.70
N SER A 114 -3.94 -8.42 -3.14
CA SER A 114 -2.54 -8.64 -3.50
C SER A 114 -1.65 -8.74 -2.26
N ASN A 115 -0.56 -9.51 -2.38
CA ASN A 115 0.38 -9.77 -1.31
C ASN A 115 1.68 -8.99 -1.52
N PHE A 116 1.82 -7.91 -0.76
CA PHE A 116 2.97 -7.00 -0.70
C PHE A 116 3.90 -7.27 0.50
N ALA A 117 3.87 -8.48 1.10
CA ALA A 117 4.74 -8.80 2.23
C ALA A 117 6.22 -8.52 1.92
N GLY A 118 6.88 -7.77 2.80
CA GLY A 118 8.29 -7.38 2.66
C GLY A 118 8.64 -6.56 1.40
N THR A 119 7.64 -6.00 0.69
CA THR A 119 7.89 -5.14 -0.48
C THR A 119 8.57 -3.84 -0.10
N LYS A 120 9.32 -3.27 -1.05
CA LYS A 120 9.92 -1.94 -0.91
C LYS A 120 9.14 -0.94 -1.73
N LEU A 121 8.39 -0.07 -1.07
CA LEU A 121 7.53 0.99 -1.63
C LEU A 121 8.02 2.39 -1.25
N VAL A 122 9.27 2.53 -0.81
CA VAL A 122 9.87 3.81 -0.41
C VAL A 122 9.66 4.86 -1.51
N GLU A 123 9.07 6.00 -1.12
CA GLU A 123 8.72 7.13 -2.00
C GLU A 123 7.84 6.76 -3.21
N ALA A 124 7.10 5.65 -3.16
CA ALA A 124 6.11 5.33 -4.18
C ALA A 124 4.89 6.26 -4.09
N ASN A 125 4.19 6.43 -5.21
CA ASN A 125 2.94 7.18 -5.25
C ASN A 125 1.76 6.21 -5.39
N LEU A 126 0.96 6.09 -4.34
CA LEU A 126 -0.21 5.22 -4.23
C LEU A 126 -1.53 6.03 -4.23
N ARG A 127 -1.49 7.32 -4.61
CA ARG A 127 -2.63 8.23 -4.47
C ARG A 127 -3.90 7.67 -5.12
N GLY A 128 -4.99 7.65 -4.34
CA GLY A 128 -6.28 7.13 -4.77
C GLY A 128 -6.30 5.65 -5.17
N GLY A 129 -5.24 4.89 -4.90
CA GLY A 129 -5.18 3.45 -5.17
C GLY A 129 -6.10 2.65 -4.24
N ASP A 130 -6.62 1.53 -4.76
CA ASP A 130 -7.47 0.62 -3.98
C ASP A 130 -6.69 -0.63 -3.56
N PHE A 131 -6.29 -0.67 -2.29
CA PHE A 131 -5.58 -1.77 -1.64
C PHE A 131 -6.48 -2.54 -0.66
N ASN A 132 -7.81 -2.57 -0.88
CA ASN A 132 -8.70 -3.30 0.01
C ASN A 132 -8.26 -4.77 0.12
N ARG A 133 -8.18 -5.28 1.36
CA ARG A 133 -7.77 -6.66 1.68
C ARG A 133 -6.37 -7.06 1.19
N ALA A 134 -5.52 -6.10 0.82
CA ALA A 134 -4.13 -6.38 0.49
C ALA A 134 -3.31 -6.65 1.76
N ALA A 135 -2.21 -7.38 1.62
CA ALA A 135 -1.31 -7.71 2.73
C ALA A 135 0.04 -7.03 2.55
N PHE A 136 0.46 -6.23 3.52
CA PHE A 136 1.73 -5.49 3.61
C PHE A 136 2.56 -5.85 4.87
N PRO A 137 2.52 -7.07 5.42
CA PRO A 137 3.29 -7.33 6.63
C PRO A 137 4.77 -7.06 6.35
N GLU A 138 5.40 -6.27 7.24
CA GLU A 138 6.82 -5.89 7.16
C GLU A 138 7.22 -5.15 5.87
N ALA A 139 6.27 -4.63 5.09
CA ALA A 139 6.57 -3.82 3.92
C ALA A 139 7.15 -2.46 4.30
N ASP A 140 8.01 -1.92 3.43
CA ASP A 140 8.61 -0.60 3.60
C ASP A 140 7.92 0.45 2.73
N LEU A 141 6.98 1.18 3.33
CA LEU A 141 6.25 2.30 2.74
C LEU A 141 6.75 3.67 3.25
N THR A 142 8.02 3.76 3.66
CA THR A 142 8.60 5.02 4.14
C THR A 142 8.43 6.13 3.08
N GLY A 143 7.87 7.28 3.49
CA GLY A 143 7.70 8.45 2.62
C GLY A 143 6.72 8.25 1.46
N VAL A 144 5.86 7.24 1.53
CA VAL A 144 4.86 6.98 0.47
C VAL A 144 3.84 8.13 0.39
N ASP A 145 3.39 8.45 -0.82
CA ASP A 145 2.19 9.28 -1.03
C ASP A 145 0.98 8.38 -1.24
N ALA A 146 0.17 8.17 -0.20
CA ALA A 146 -1.04 7.37 -0.27
C ALA A 146 -2.30 8.19 0.07
N ARG A 147 -2.30 9.47 -0.33
CA ARG A 147 -3.46 10.35 -0.16
C ARG A 147 -4.68 9.77 -0.88
N ASP A 148 -5.83 9.83 -0.23
CA ASP A 148 -7.10 9.28 -0.71
C ASP A 148 -7.08 7.76 -1.02
N ALA A 149 -6.04 7.03 -0.62
CA ALA A 149 -5.93 5.60 -0.87
C ALA A 149 -6.82 4.78 0.07
N ARG A 150 -7.21 3.58 -0.36
CA ARG A 150 -8.07 2.68 0.41
C ARG A 150 -7.30 1.44 0.87
N PHE A 151 -7.14 1.30 2.18
CA PHE A 151 -6.53 0.16 2.84
C PHE A 151 -7.55 -0.61 3.69
N ASP A 152 -8.84 -0.60 3.32
CA ASP A 152 -9.87 -1.25 4.12
C ASP A 152 -9.61 -2.76 4.19
N PHE A 153 -9.65 -3.33 5.39
CA PHE A 153 -9.33 -4.73 5.69
C PHE A 153 -7.90 -5.14 5.32
N ALA A 154 -7.01 -4.18 5.03
CA ALA A 154 -5.62 -4.50 4.71
C ALA A 154 -4.85 -4.91 5.97
N ASN A 155 -3.88 -5.80 5.78
CA ASN A 155 -2.92 -6.17 6.82
C ASN A 155 -1.65 -5.34 6.65
N LEU A 156 -1.41 -4.36 7.51
CA LEU A 156 -0.19 -3.54 7.55
C LEU A 156 0.62 -3.80 8.84
N ARG A 157 0.50 -4.99 9.42
CA ARG A 157 1.20 -5.36 10.65
C ARG A 157 2.71 -5.21 10.47
N ALA A 158 3.36 -4.52 11.41
CA ALA A 158 4.80 -4.23 11.37
C ALA A 158 5.30 -3.51 10.10
N ALA A 159 4.40 -2.92 9.30
CA ALA A 159 4.79 -2.14 8.14
C ALA A 159 5.48 -0.83 8.57
N ARG A 160 6.43 -0.37 7.75
CA ARG A 160 7.12 0.91 7.92
C ARG A 160 6.41 1.96 7.09
N LEU A 161 5.86 2.97 7.74
CA LEU A 161 5.07 4.05 7.15
C LEU A 161 5.55 5.41 7.68
N GLU A 162 6.80 5.50 8.13
CA GLU A 162 7.36 6.76 8.59
C GLU A 162 7.30 7.80 7.46
N PHE A 163 6.91 9.03 7.80
CA PHE A 163 6.75 10.14 6.85
C PHE A 163 5.71 9.89 5.74
N ALA A 164 4.85 8.88 5.86
CA ALA A 164 3.81 8.61 4.87
C ALA A 164 2.78 9.74 4.81
N MET A 165 2.38 10.14 3.60
CA MET A 165 1.26 11.05 3.38
C MET A 165 -0.02 10.23 3.25
N LEU A 166 -0.83 10.19 4.31
CA LEU A 166 -2.04 9.38 4.40
C LEU A 166 -3.31 10.25 4.47
N ALA A 167 -3.22 11.51 4.03
CA ALA A 167 -4.36 12.42 4.12
C ALA A 167 -5.55 11.89 3.30
N GLY A 168 -6.73 11.83 3.92
CA GLY A 168 -7.94 11.26 3.33
C GLY A 168 -7.94 9.73 3.14
N ALA A 169 -6.86 9.04 3.51
CA ALA A 169 -6.77 7.59 3.36
C ALA A 169 -7.74 6.85 4.29
N ARG A 170 -8.18 5.65 3.88
CA ARG A 170 -9.12 4.82 4.65
C ARG A 170 -8.46 3.55 5.15
N PHE A 171 -8.72 3.21 6.41
CA PHE A 171 -8.16 2.04 7.09
C PHE A 171 -9.26 1.22 7.78
N THR A 172 -10.46 1.16 7.21
CA THR A 172 -11.60 0.49 7.86
C THR A 172 -11.27 -0.98 8.12
N ALA A 173 -11.30 -1.41 9.38
CA ALA A 173 -10.95 -2.76 9.80
C ALA A 173 -9.55 -3.23 9.34
N ALA A 174 -8.62 -2.30 9.13
CA ALA A 174 -7.24 -2.63 8.84
C ALA A 174 -6.47 -3.06 10.10
N ASP A 175 -5.38 -3.79 9.90
CA ASP A 175 -4.45 -4.17 10.95
C ASP A 175 -3.17 -3.34 10.84
N LEU A 176 -2.96 -2.41 11.76
CA LEU A 176 -1.74 -1.58 11.87
C LEU A 176 -0.92 -1.95 13.11
N ARG A 177 -1.15 -3.14 13.71
CA ARG A 177 -0.42 -3.53 14.91
C ARG A 177 1.09 -3.53 14.66
N ASP A 178 1.84 -2.97 15.59
CA ASP A 178 3.30 -2.82 15.51
C ASP A 178 3.81 -2.02 14.29
N ALA A 179 2.92 -1.33 13.55
CA ALA A 179 3.33 -0.49 12.42
C ALA A 179 4.08 0.75 12.90
N ARG A 180 5.08 1.18 12.12
CA ARG A 180 5.87 2.40 12.39
C ARG A 180 5.29 3.56 11.61
N LEU A 181 4.63 4.48 12.31
CA LEU A 181 3.88 5.61 11.73
C LEU A 181 4.46 6.96 12.17
N CYS A 182 5.73 6.98 12.60
CA CYS A 182 6.39 8.19 13.05
C CYS A 182 6.30 9.27 11.98
N GLN A 183 5.81 10.46 12.33
CA GLN A 183 5.68 11.59 11.41
C GLN A 183 4.79 11.34 10.17
N ALA A 184 3.91 10.33 10.21
CA ALA A 184 2.91 10.13 9.16
C ALA A 184 1.76 11.14 9.28
N ASP A 185 1.21 11.56 8.14
CA ASP A 185 0.10 12.52 8.07
C ASP A 185 -1.24 11.81 7.88
N PHE A 186 -2.06 11.80 8.93
CA PHE A 186 -3.42 11.24 8.95
C PHE A 186 -4.52 12.31 8.82
N THR A 187 -4.20 13.48 8.28
CA THR A 187 -5.19 14.56 8.07
C THR A 187 -6.41 14.04 7.30
N LEU A 188 -7.60 14.16 7.88
CA LEU A 188 -8.87 13.65 7.31
C LEU A 188 -8.90 12.14 7.02
N ALA A 189 -7.94 11.37 7.53
CA ALA A 189 -7.94 9.92 7.38
C ALA A 189 -9.05 9.28 8.23
N SER A 190 -9.48 8.09 7.81
CA SER A 190 -10.51 7.32 8.50
C SER A 190 -9.93 6.03 9.11
N LEU A 191 -9.82 6.02 10.44
CA LEU A 191 -9.43 4.87 11.24
C LEU A 191 -10.69 4.34 11.95
N ILE A 192 -11.41 3.47 11.24
CA ILE A 192 -12.64 2.85 11.76
C ILE A 192 -12.38 1.37 11.98
N ARG A 193 -12.59 0.84 13.19
CA ARG A 193 -12.35 -0.57 13.54
C ARG A 193 -10.92 -1.04 13.29
N THR A 194 -9.98 -0.10 13.23
CA THR A 194 -8.56 -0.38 12.98
C THR A 194 -7.88 -0.91 14.23
N GLN A 195 -7.00 -1.90 14.07
CA GLN A 195 -6.19 -2.45 15.15
C GLN A 195 -4.85 -1.69 15.26
N LEU A 196 -4.56 -1.14 16.43
CA LEU A 196 -3.46 -0.19 16.65
C LEU A 196 -2.46 -0.61 17.74
N ALA A 197 -2.63 -1.80 18.34
CA ALA A 197 -1.74 -2.22 19.43
C ALA A 197 -0.27 -2.21 18.99
N GLY A 198 0.59 -1.50 19.73
CA GLY A 198 2.02 -1.35 19.43
C GLY A 198 2.35 -0.43 18.25
N ALA A 199 1.35 0.15 17.57
CA ALA A 199 1.59 1.09 16.48
C ALA A 199 2.25 2.38 17.01
N ASP A 200 3.30 2.84 16.34
CA ASP A 200 4.07 4.00 16.75
C ASP A 200 3.66 5.25 15.99
N PHE A 201 2.89 6.12 16.64
CA PHE A 201 2.42 7.41 16.12
C PHE A 201 3.28 8.59 16.57
N THR A 202 4.53 8.36 16.98
CA THR A 202 5.41 9.44 17.45
C THR A 202 5.48 10.57 16.43
N ARG A 203 5.02 11.76 16.83
CA ARG A 203 4.95 12.97 15.99
C ARG A 203 4.11 12.82 14.72
N ALA A 204 3.18 11.87 14.67
CA ALA A 204 2.20 11.78 13.59
C ALA A 204 1.23 12.97 13.66
N MET A 205 0.60 13.30 12.54
CA MET A 205 -0.37 14.41 12.46
C MET A 205 -1.80 13.88 12.38
N PHE A 206 -2.62 14.21 13.38
CA PHE A 206 -4.06 13.91 13.39
C PHE A 206 -4.86 15.20 13.31
N SER A 207 -5.54 15.42 12.19
CA SER A 207 -6.28 16.66 11.91
C SER A 207 -7.57 16.33 11.19
N GLY A 208 -8.70 16.39 11.92
CA GLY A 208 -9.99 15.92 11.39
C GLY A 208 -10.02 14.41 11.12
N THR A 209 -9.15 13.65 11.79
CA THR A 209 -9.05 12.20 11.67
C THR A 209 -10.23 11.53 12.39
N GLN A 210 -10.82 10.51 11.78
CA GLN A 210 -11.90 9.73 12.40
C GLN A 210 -11.30 8.56 13.17
N LEU A 211 -11.66 8.42 14.45
CA LEU A 211 -11.16 7.42 15.40
C LEU A 211 -12.37 6.68 16.00
N ALA A 212 -12.84 5.63 15.34
CA ALA A 212 -14.07 4.93 15.75
C ALA A 212 -13.89 3.42 15.85
N GLY A 213 -14.46 2.80 16.89
CA GLY A 213 -14.32 1.37 17.18
C GLY A 213 -12.88 0.85 17.21
N LEU A 214 -11.89 1.68 17.60
CA LEU A 214 -10.48 1.28 17.55
C LEU A 214 -10.16 0.22 18.60
N ALA A 215 -9.34 -0.76 18.21
CA ALA A 215 -8.81 -1.77 19.11
C ALA A 215 -7.32 -1.50 19.34
N GLY A 216 -6.87 -1.57 20.59
CA GLY A 216 -5.44 -1.44 20.90
C GLY A 216 -4.90 -0.01 20.97
N LEU A 217 -5.76 1.01 20.99
CA LEU A 217 -5.32 2.42 20.98
C LEU A 217 -4.52 2.78 22.24
N ALA A 218 -4.87 2.24 23.41
CA ALA A 218 -4.15 2.50 24.65
C ALA A 218 -2.73 1.87 24.67
N GLU A 219 -2.48 0.91 23.79
CA GLU A 219 -1.20 0.25 23.58
C GLU A 219 -0.40 0.89 22.43
N ALA A 220 -0.92 1.94 21.78
CA ALA A 220 -0.20 2.69 20.77
C ALA A 220 0.85 3.61 21.41
N ILE A 221 1.94 3.85 20.68
CA ILE A 221 3.10 4.59 21.14
C ILE A 221 3.04 6.02 20.59
N GLY A 222 3.49 7.00 21.39
CA GLY A 222 3.69 8.39 20.95
C GLY A 222 2.42 9.23 20.84
N LEU A 223 1.29 8.78 21.41
CA LEU A 223 0.02 9.53 21.39
C LEU A 223 0.10 10.93 22.02
N ASP A 224 1.01 11.12 22.97
CA ASP A 224 1.31 12.39 23.65
C ASP A 224 2.10 13.38 22.78
N THR A 225 2.66 12.90 21.66
CA THR A 225 3.44 13.70 20.71
C THR A 225 2.70 13.97 19.40
N ILE A 226 1.44 13.53 19.28
CA ILE A 226 0.65 13.74 18.07
C ILE A 226 0.44 15.24 17.84
N GLU A 227 0.65 15.65 16.60
CA GLU A 227 0.40 17.02 16.15
C GLU A 227 -1.06 17.16 15.70
N HIS A 228 -1.73 18.20 16.21
CA HIS A 228 -3.14 18.45 15.94
C HIS A 228 -3.33 19.85 15.33
N HIS A 229 -4.03 19.93 14.20
CA HIS A 229 -4.36 21.20 13.54
C HIS A 229 -5.87 21.48 13.44
N ARG A 230 -6.69 20.44 13.58
CA ARG A 230 -8.15 20.49 13.68
C ARG A 230 -8.59 19.40 14.63
N VAL A 231 -9.76 19.60 15.24
CA VAL A 231 -10.38 18.59 16.11
C VAL A 231 -10.59 17.30 15.31
N SER A 232 -10.05 16.21 15.83
CA SER A 232 -10.33 14.84 15.37
C SER A 232 -11.56 14.30 16.10
N PHE A 233 -12.10 13.16 15.67
CA PHE A 233 -13.35 12.64 16.20
C PHE A 233 -13.14 11.26 16.80
N ILE A 234 -13.21 11.15 18.12
CA ILE A 234 -13.22 9.84 18.82
C ILE A 234 -14.65 9.45 19.20
N ASP A 235 -15.03 8.19 18.96
CA ASP A 235 -16.32 7.67 19.38
C ASP A 235 -16.34 7.19 20.85
N LEU A 236 -17.54 7.05 21.41
CA LEU A 236 -17.72 6.63 22.81
C LEU A 236 -17.22 5.20 23.07
N GLU A 237 -17.29 4.32 22.07
CA GLU A 237 -16.81 2.94 22.20
C GLU A 237 -15.29 2.92 22.38
N THR A 238 -14.55 3.59 21.49
CA THR A 238 -13.09 3.72 21.57
C THR A 238 -12.68 4.42 22.85
N LEU A 239 -13.36 5.51 23.19
CA LEU A 239 -13.08 6.26 24.41
C LEU A 239 -13.20 5.36 25.64
N ARG A 240 -14.31 4.62 25.79
CA ARG A 240 -14.52 3.73 26.95
C ARG A 240 -13.51 2.60 27.05
N ALA A 241 -13.00 2.11 25.92
CA ALA A 241 -12.02 1.03 25.91
C ALA A 241 -10.64 1.45 26.46
N GLY A 242 -10.26 2.73 26.34
CA GLY A 242 -8.90 3.19 26.61
C GLY A 242 -8.74 4.45 27.46
N ALA A 243 -9.80 5.22 27.73
CA ALA A 243 -9.74 6.60 28.23
C ALA A 243 -8.72 6.84 29.36
N ARG A 244 -8.70 5.97 30.38
CA ARG A 244 -7.82 6.13 31.57
C ARG A 244 -6.32 6.02 31.27
N LYS A 245 -5.96 5.45 30.12
CA LYS A 245 -4.57 5.27 29.68
C LYS A 245 -4.16 6.25 28.59
N LEU A 246 -5.11 7.02 28.04
CA LEU A 246 -4.84 7.94 26.93
C LEU A 246 -4.37 9.30 27.48
N PRO A 247 -3.42 9.98 26.80
CA PRO A 247 -2.98 11.32 27.20
C PRO A 247 -4.14 12.33 27.19
N LYS A 248 -4.17 13.24 28.18
CA LYS A 248 -5.22 14.25 28.29
C LYS A 248 -5.29 15.12 27.04
N GLU A 249 -4.14 15.57 26.56
CA GLU A 249 -3.99 16.46 25.41
C GLU A 249 -4.54 15.81 24.14
N PHE A 250 -4.25 14.52 23.94
CA PHE A 250 -4.80 13.73 22.84
C PHE A 250 -6.33 13.66 22.89
N LEU A 251 -6.91 13.40 24.07
CA LEU A 251 -8.37 13.31 24.23
C LEU A 251 -9.06 14.64 23.92
N LEU A 252 -8.51 15.76 24.41
CA LEU A 252 -9.03 17.10 24.10
C LEU A 252 -8.98 17.39 22.59
N ALA A 253 -7.85 17.06 21.95
CA ALA A 253 -7.69 17.25 20.52
C ALA A 253 -8.57 16.31 19.67
N ALA A 254 -8.97 15.16 20.24
CA ALA A 254 -9.94 14.23 19.67
C ALA A 254 -11.42 14.58 19.97
N GLY A 255 -11.67 15.76 20.55
CA GLY A 255 -13.02 16.29 20.73
C GLY A 255 -13.70 15.91 22.04
N VAL A 256 -12.98 15.29 22.99
CA VAL A 256 -13.50 15.02 24.34
C VAL A 256 -13.50 16.32 25.14
N ARG A 257 -14.58 16.61 25.87
CA ARG A 257 -14.69 17.85 26.64
C ARG A 257 -13.98 17.72 27.99
N GLU A 258 -13.49 18.82 28.55
CA GLU A 258 -12.82 18.80 29.86
C GLU A 258 -13.71 18.26 30.97
N GLU A 259 -15.03 18.54 30.94
CA GLU A 259 -15.97 18.06 31.94
C GLU A 259 -16.16 16.54 31.88
N GLU A 260 -16.02 15.94 30.70
CA GLU A 260 -16.13 14.49 30.49
C GLU A 260 -14.89 13.75 31.01
N LEU A 261 -13.73 14.41 31.01
CA LEU A 261 -12.49 13.87 31.58
C LEU A 261 -12.49 13.91 33.11
N ALA A 262 -13.15 14.90 33.71
CA ALA A 262 -13.25 15.03 35.17
C ALA A 262 -14.18 13.99 35.82
N ALA A 263 -15.03 13.32 35.04
CA ALA A 263 -16.04 12.37 35.49
C ALA A 263 -15.59 10.89 35.48
N HIS A 264 -14.35 10.59 35.09
CA HIS A 264 -13.86 9.22 34.81
C HIS A 264 -12.56 8.83 35.53
#